data_AF-A0A843JS47-F1
#
_entry.id   AF-A0A843JS47-F1
#
_cell.length_a   1.000
_cell.length_b   1.000
_cell.length_c   1.000
_cell.angle_alpha   90.00
_cell.angle_beta   90.00
_cell.angle_gamma   90.00
#
_symmetry.space_group_name_H-M   'P 1'
#
loop_
_entity.id
_entity.type
_entity.pdbx_description
1 polymer ?
#
loop_
_entity_poly.entity_id
_entity_poly.type
_entity_poly.pdbx_seq_one_letter_code
_entity_poly.pdbx_strand_id
1 'polypeptide(L)' 'MSKGTPSYGKRNNKTHVRCRRCGNHSYHASHGVCASCGFGKSSKMRSYNWCKRK' A
#
# COMPACT_ATOMS: atom_id res chain seq x y z
N MET A 1 14.32 24.74 0.82
CA MET A 1 13.15 23.84 0.91
C MET A 1 13.10 23.26 2.32
N SER A 2 12.12 23.66 3.13
CA SER A 2 12.01 23.19 4.52
C SER A 2 11.25 21.86 4.58
N LYS A 3 11.75 20.89 5.36
CA LYS A 3 11.21 19.51 5.46
C LYS A 3 9.89 19.39 6.25
N GLY A 4 9.35 20.50 6.75
CA GLY A 4 8.17 20.54 7.61
C GLY A 4 6.86 20.84 6.88
N THR A 5 5.95 21.52 7.58
CA THR A 5 4.63 22.00 7.11
C THR A 5 4.57 22.45 5.65
N PRO A 6 5.50 23.30 5.12
CA PRO A 6 5.42 23.75 3.72
C PRO A 6 5.49 22.62 2.68
N SER A 7 6.05 21.45 3.02
CA SER A 7 6.13 20.32 2.10
C SER A 7 4.86 19.46 2.03
N TYR A 8 3.97 19.54 3.03
CA TYR A 8 2.77 18.70 3.09
C TYR A 8 1.70 19.09 2.07
N GLY A 9 1.66 20.35 1.61
CA GLY A 9 0.71 20.81 0.59
C GLY A 9 0.84 20.12 -0.77
N LYS A 10 1.99 19.47 -1.04
CA LYS A 10 2.23 18.71 -2.28
C LYS A 10 1.64 17.29 -2.27
N ARG A 11 1.01 16.86 -1.18
CA ARG A 11 0.49 15.49 -1.01
C ARG A 11 -0.96 15.35 -1.52
N ASN A 12 -1.16 15.56 -2.82
CA ASN A 12 -2.47 15.46 -3.48
C ASN A 12 -2.71 14.10 -4.19
N ASN A 13 -1.66 13.33 -4.46
CA ASN A 13 -1.76 12.05 -5.13
C ASN A 13 -2.09 10.90 -4.16
N LYS A 14 -3.00 10.01 -4.56
CA LYS A 14 -3.33 8.78 -3.82
C LYS A 14 -2.50 7.61 -4.36
N THR A 15 -1.62 7.07 -3.53
CA THR A 15 -0.79 5.90 -3.89
C THR A 15 -1.52 4.59 -3.65
N HIS A 16 -2.11 4.43 -2.46
CA HIS A 16 -2.86 3.24 -2.08
C HIS A 16 -4.36 3.43 -2.27
N VAL A 17 -5.05 2.39 -2.70
CA VAL A 17 -6.51 2.27 -2.83
C VAL A 17 -6.98 0.93 -2.24
N ARG A 18 -8.30 0.69 -2.18
CA ARG A 18 -8.87 -0.59 -1.71
C ARG A 18 -8.47 -1.73 -2.63
N CYS A 19 -7.96 -2.80 -2.04
CA CYS A 19 -7.55 -4.00 -2.76
C CYS A 19 -8.76 -4.88 -3.09
N ARG A 20 -8.90 -5.27 -4.36
CA ARG A 20 -9.95 -6.18 -4.83
C ARG A 20 -9.89 -7.60 -4.24
N ARG A 21 -8.71 -8.06 -3.78
CA ARG A 21 -8.55 -9.41 -3.19
C ARG A 21 -8.82 -9.44 -1.69
N CYS A 22 -8.27 -8.49 -0.92
CA CYS A 22 -8.30 -8.56 0.54
C CYS A 22 -9.07 -7.42 1.22
N GLY A 23 -9.70 -6.51 0.46
CA GLY A 23 -10.49 -5.39 1.00
C GLY A 23 -9.68 -4.23 1.62
N ASN A 24 -8.47 -4.50 2.10
CA ASN A 24 -7.61 -3.49 2.74
C ASN A 24 -7.22 -2.34 1.79
N HIS A 25 -7.08 -1.13 2.34
CA HIS A 25 -6.61 0.06 1.63
C HIS A 25 -5.09 0.05 1.43
N SER A 26 -4.60 -0.94 0.70
CA SER A 26 -3.18 -1.22 0.54
C SER A 26 -2.78 -1.59 -0.89
N TYR A 27 -3.71 -1.48 -1.86
CA TYR A 27 -3.39 -1.71 -3.26
C TYR A 27 -2.73 -0.47 -3.85
N HIS A 28 -1.47 -0.59 -4.29
CA HIS A 28 -0.77 0.53 -4.89
C HIS A 28 -1.23 0.70 -6.35
N ALA A 29 -1.85 1.83 -6.68
CA ALA A 29 -2.43 2.06 -8.00
C ALA A 29 -1.37 2.08 -9.11
N SER A 30 -0.27 2.81 -8.90
CA SER A 30 0.81 2.94 -9.91
C SER A 30 1.60 1.66 -10.14
N HIS A 31 1.85 0.87 -9.08
CA HIS A 31 2.62 -0.37 -9.19
C HIS A 31 1.75 -1.60 -9.44
N GLY A 32 0.43 -1.47 -9.32
CA GLY A 32 -0.51 -2.59 -9.49
C GLY A 32 -0.38 -3.69 -8.43
N VAL A 33 0.24 -3.42 -7.28
CA VAL A 33 0.56 -4.44 -6.25
C VAL A 33 -0.03 -4.06 -4.90
N CYS A 34 -0.62 -5.05 -4.20
CA CYS A 34 -1.10 -4.90 -2.83
C CYS A 34 0.01 -5.16 -1.81
N ALA A 35 0.26 -4.16 -0.96
CA ALA A 35 1.19 -4.29 0.17
C ALA A 35 0.66 -5.22 1.26
N SER A 36 -0.65 -5.40 1.42
CA SER A 36 -1.19 -6.29 2.47
C SER A 36 -1.13 -7.76 2.06
N CYS A 37 -1.81 -8.11 0.97
CA CYS A 37 -1.98 -9.52 0.57
C CYS A 37 -1.06 -9.98 -0.57
N GLY A 38 -0.28 -9.08 -1.18
CA GLY A 38 0.58 -9.42 -2.32
C GLY A 38 -0.17 -9.54 -3.66
N PHE A 39 -1.46 -9.22 -3.72
CA PHE A 39 -2.25 -9.21 -4.97
C PHE A 39 -1.56 -8.37 -6.05
N GLY A 40 -1.47 -8.92 -7.27
CA GLY A 40 -0.74 -8.32 -8.40
C GLY A 40 0.73 -8.76 -8.50
N LYS A 41 1.38 -9.12 -7.39
CA LYS A 41 2.77 -9.66 -7.38
C LYS A 41 2.82 -11.17 -7.23
N SER A 42 1.90 -11.75 -6.46
CA SER A 42 1.87 -13.19 -6.17
C SER A 42 0.44 -13.72 -6.22
N SER A 43 0.31 -14.98 -6.66
CA SER A 43 -0.94 -15.74 -6.56
C SER A 43 -1.22 -16.16 -5.12
N LYS A 44 -0.18 -16.44 -4.31
CA LYS A 44 -0.31 -16.80 -2.90
C LYS A 44 -0.51 -15.56 -2.03
N MET A 45 -1.18 -15.74 -0.88
CA MET A 45 -1.27 -14.67 0.12
C MET A 45 0.10 -14.35 0.69
N ARG A 46 0.40 -13.05 0.77
CA ARG A 46 1.61 -12.54 1.42
C ARG A 46 1.54 -12.84 2.92
N SER A 47 2.45 -13.68 3.38
CA SER A 47 2.73 -13.97 4.79
C SER A 47 4.23 -13.96 5.02
N TYR A 48 4.64 -13.56 6.23
CA TYR A 48 6.02 -13.67 6.68
C TYR A 48 6.04 -14.16 8.11
N ASN A 49 7.07 -14.95 8.46
CA ASN A 49 7.20 -15.54 9.79
C ASN A 49 7.35 -14.48 10.89
N TRP A 50 7.98 -13.34 10.59
CA TRP A 50 8.11 -12.22 11.52
C TRP A 50 6.84 -11.36 11.64
N CYS A 51 5.93 -11.45 10.67
CA CYS A 51 4.76 -10.60 10.61
C CYS A 51 3.58 -11.29 11.30
N LYS A 52 3.48 -11.14 12.63
CA LYS A 52 2.31 -11.56 13.42
C LYS A 52 1.14 -10.61 13.14
N ARG A 53 0.39 -10.89 12.08
CA ARG A 53 -0.88 -10.22 11.81
C ARG A 53 -1.86 -10.66 12.89
N LYS A 54 -2.34 -9.70 13.70
CA LYS A 54 -3.48 -9.90 14.60
C LYS A 54 -4.76 -10.07 13.81
#